data_AF-A0A6L7IQN0-F1
#
_entry.id   AF-A0A6L7IQN0-F1
#
_cell.length_a   1.000
_cell.length_b   1.000
_cell.length_c   1.000
_cell.angle_alpha   90.00
_cell.angle_beta   90.00
_cell.angle_gamma   90.00
#
_symmetry.space_group_name_H-M   'P 1'
#
loop_
_entity.id
_entity.type
_entity.pdbx_description
1 polymer ?
#
loop_
_entity_poly.entity_id
_entity_poly.type
_entity_poly.pdbx_seq_one_letter_code
_entity_poly.pdbx_strand_id
1 'polypeptide(L)'
;MGKKSTAATVELRTTRVAELLIEGRSRAQICEYALKMRWGVSVGQVDRYIAAARERIKAGCSKDTEAKCALAEARLEALYGKAVEVGDFRLALNVVKEQRALQGLNEASGVAAPDRNARQFYAVLAAYGEALRANLTPGQLGAVVRDANEYAVIGQSLEPDWEPPADCMAQCVEDIKKLGRTRTREELQEAGIIEEDGLELPS
;
A
#
# COMPACT_ATOMS: atom_id res chain seq x y z
N MET A 1 -51.84 8.09 -25.70
CA MET A 1 -50.38 7.85 -25.70
C MET A 1 -49.68 9.06 -25.09
N GLY A 2 -49.01 8.91 -23.95
CA GLY A 2 -48.34 10.01 -23.26
C GLY A 2 -47.12 10.53 -24.03
N LYS A 3 -46.97 11.86 -24.14
CA LYS A 3 -45.79 12.51 -24.74
C LYS A 3 -44.52 12.00 -24.03
N LYS A 4 -43.61 11.38 -24.79
CA LYS A 4 -42.29 10.99 -24.29
C LYS A 4 -41.57 12.25 -23.82
N SER A 5 -41.06 12.24 -22.59
CA SER A 5 -40.20 13.32 -22.09
C SER A 5 -38.96 13.43 -23.00
N THR A 6 -38.54 14.64 -23.33
CA THR A 6 -37.31 14.87 -24.10
C THR A 6 -36.10 14.39 -23.32
N ALA A 7 -35.03 13.97 -24.01
CA ALA A 7 -33.81 13.47 -23.37
C ALA A 7 -33.24 14.46 -22.34
N ALA A 8 -33.24 15.76 -22.67
CA ALA A 8 -32.81 16.82 -21.75
C ALA A 8 -33.67 16.90 -20.47
N THR A 9 -34.98 16.64 -20.56
CA THR A 9 -35.87 16.64 -19.38
C THR A 9 -35.60 15.43 -18.48
N VAL A 10 -35.33 14.27 -19.08
CA VAL A 10 -34.94 13.06 -18.35
C VAL A 10 -33.63 13.28 -17.60
N GLU A 11 -32.66 13.90 -18.27
CA GLU A 11 -31.36 14.20 -17.68
C GLU A 11 -31.48 15.17 -16.51
N LEU A 12 -32.18 16.30 -16.69
CA LEU A 12 -32.41 17.30 -15.64
C LEU A 12 -33.10 16.69 -14.41
N ARG A 13 -34.10 15.84 -14.62
CA ARG A 13 -34.79 15.13 -13.53
C ARG A 13 -33.87 14.13 -12.83
N THR A 14 -33.05 13.41 -13.58
CA THR A 14 -32.08 12.46 -13.02
C THR A 14 -31.02 13.18 -12.18
N THR A 15 -30.52 14.33 -12.65
CA THR A 15 -29.61 15.20 -11.88
C THR A 15 -30.26 15.66 -10.59
N ARG A 16 -31.51 16.14 -10.64
CA ARG A 16 -32.23 16.56 -9.44
C ARG A 16 -32.47 15.42 -8.46
N VAL A 17 -32.76 14.22 -8.95
CA VAL A 17 -32.90 13.03 -8.09
C VAL A 17 -31.55 12.66 -7.45
N ALA A 18 -30.43 12.81 -8.17
CA ALA A 18 -29.10 12.59 -7.60
C ALA A 18 -28.81 13.56 -6.44
N GLU A 19 -29.15 14.84 -6.58
CA GLU A 19 -29.04 15.83 -5.48
C GLU A 19 -29.85 15.40 -4.25
N LEU A 20 -31.10 14.99 -4.44
CA LEU A 20 -31.97 14.53 -3.34
C LEU A 20 -31.43 13.25 -2.66
N LEU A 21 -30.77 12.37 -3.42
CA LEU A 21 -30.11 11.19 -2.85
C LEU A 21 -28.87 11.56 -2.02
N ILE A 22 -28.09 12.55 -2.45
CA ILE A 22 -26.93 13.07 -1.71
C ILE A 22 -27.39 13.77 -0.42
N GLU A 23 -28.53 14.46 -0.45
CA GLU A 23 -29.19 15.02 0.75
C GLU A 23 -29.75 13.95 1.71
N GLY A 24 -29.67 12.66 1.36
CA GLY A 24 -30.14 11.55 2.20
C GLY A 24 -31.65 11.29 2.16
N ARG A 25 -32.36 11.82 1.15
CA ARG A 25 -33.82 11.62 1.07
C ARG A 25 -34.19 10.19 0.68
N SER A 26 -35.26 9.69 1.29
CA SER A 26 -35.79 8.36 1.02
C SER A 26 -36.54 8.32 -0.31
N ARG A 27 -36.72 7.11 -0.87
CA ARG A 27 -37.51 6.88 -2.08
C ARG A 27 -38.91 7.50 -2.00
N ALA A 28 -39.58 7.36 -0.85
CA ALA A 28 -40.92 7.90 -0.64
C ALA A 28 -40.93 9.43 -0.78
N GLN A 29 -39.95 10.11 -0.18
CA GLN A 29 -39.78 11.56 -0.27
C GLN A 29 -39.46 12.02 -1.70
N ILE A 30 -38.69 11.23 -2.46
CA ILE A 30 -38.38 11.53 -3.86
C ILE A 30 -39.65 11.40 -4.74
N CYS A 31 -40.48 10.38 -4.50
CA CYS A 31 -41.76 10.24 -5.20
C CYS A 31 -42.71 11.41 -4.88
N GLU A 32 -42.79 11.81 -3.61
CA GLU A 32 -43.58 12.98 -3.19
C GLU A 32 -43.07 14.27 -3.85
N TYR A 33 -41.75 14.44 -3.91
CA TYR A 33 -41.13 15.58 -4.60
C TYR A 33 -41.49 15.61 -6.09
N ALA A 34 -41.44 14.47 -6.78
CA ALA A 34 -41.81 14.36 -8.20
C ALA A 34 -43.29 14.72 -8.44
N LEU A 35 -44.17 14.36 -7.50
CA LEU A 35 -45.59 14.74 -7.52
C LEU A 35 -45.75 16.25 -7.29
N LYS A 36 -45.09 16.81 -6.27
CA LYS A 36 -45.14 18.25 -5.94
C LYS A 36 -44.64 19.12 -7.09
N MET A 37 -43.59 18.69 -7.77
CA MET A 37 -43.03 19.36 -8.95
C MET A 37 -43.80 19.08 -10.24
N ARG A 38 -44.94 18.38 -10.16
CA ARG A 38 -45.84 18.05 -11.27
C ARG A 38 -45.12 17.46 -12.48
N TRP A 39 -44.20 16.53 -12.24
CA TRP A 39 -43.45 15.91 -13.33
C TRP A 39 -44.32 15.07 -14.27
N GLY A 40 -45.50 14.64 -13.81
CA GLY A 40 -46.46 13.87 -14.61
C GLY A 40 -45.94 12.48 -14.98
N VAL A 41 -45.08 11.90 -14.13
CA VAL A 41 -44.44 10.61 -14.36
C VAL A 41 -44.97 9.55 -13.40
N SER A 42 -44.98 8.29 -13.84
CA SER A 42 -45.35 7.17 -12.98
C SER A 42 -44.27 6.89 -11.94
N VAL A 43 -44.65 6.22 -10.84
CA VAL A 43 -43.73 5.80 -9.78
C VAL A 43 -42.58 4.95 -10.37
N GLY A 44 -42.87 4.02 -11.29
CA GLY A 44 -41.83 3.22 -11.95
C GLY A 44 -40.89 4.05 -12.84
N GLN A 45 -41.28 5.24 -13.30
CA GLN A 45 -40.39 6.15 -14.01
C GLN A 45 -39.50 6.95 -13.04
N VAL A 46 -40.01 7.30 -11.86
CA VAL A 46 -39.19 7.85 -10.77
C VAL A 46 -38.15 6.82 -10.32
N ASP A 47 -38.51 5.55 -10.21
CA ASP A 47 -37.57 4.48 -9.87
C ASP A 47 -36.43 4.34 -10.89
N ARG A 48 -36.73 4.50 -12.19
CA ARG A 48 -35.70 4.55 -13.23
C ARG A 48 -34.78 5.75 -13.08
N TYR A 49 -35.30 6.92 -12.69
CA TYR A 49 -34.45 8.09 -12.38
C TYR A 49 -33.59 7.85 -11.15
N ILE A 50 -34.11 7.20 -10.10
CA ILE A 50 -33.33 6.83 -8.91
C ILE A 50 -32.20 5.87 -9.29
N ALA A 51 -32.48 4.84 -10.08
CA ALA A 51 -31.47 3.90 -10.54
C ALA A 51 -30.37 4.59 -11.37
N ALA A 52 -30.76 5.43 -12.34
CA ALA A 52 -29.80 6.19 -13.15
C ALA A 52 -28.99 7.20 -12.32
N ALA A 53 -29.61 7.85 -11.32
CA ALA A 53 -28.93 8.74 -10.40
C ALA A 53 -27.91 8.01 -9.53
N ARG A 54 -28.24 6.80 -9.03
CA ARG A 54 -27.30 5.95 -8.28
C ARG A 54 -26.11 5.52 -9.11
N GLU A 55 -26.32 5.09 -10.36
CA GLU A 55 -25.22 4.74 -11.27
C GLU A 55 -24.35 5.96 -11.59
N ARG A 56 -24.95 7.15 -11.74
CA ARG A 56 -24.20 8.41 -11.93
C ARG A 56 -23.35 8.75 -10.70
N ILE A 57 -23.91 8.63 -9.49
CA ILE A 57 -23.16 8.84 -8.25
C ILE A 57 -22.01 7.83 -8.16
N LYS A 58 -22.27 6.55 -8.45
CA LYS A 58 -21.25 5.49 -8.47
C LYS A 58 -20.15 5.73 -9.51
N ALA A 59 -20.52 6.20 -10.71
CA ALA A 59 -19.56 6.58 -11.75
C ALA A 59 -18.72 7.80 -11.33
N GLY A 60 -19.33 8.78 -10.65
CA GLY A 60 -18.61 9.89 -10.01
C GLY A 60 -17.70 9.43 -8.86
N CYS A 61 -17.99 8.30 -8.22
CA CYS A 61 -17.13 7.66 -7.22
C CYS A 61 -16.04 6.77 -7.83
N SER A 62 -15.94 6.63 -9.17
CA SER A 62 -14.87 5.82 -9.79
C SER A 62 -13.47 6.32 -9.40
N LYS A 63 -12.48 5.43 -9.45
CA LYS A 63 -11.08 5.63 -9.03
C LYS A 63 -10.30 6.55 -9.98
N ASP A 64 -10.87 7.66 -10.43
CA ASP A 64 -10.04 8.74 -10.97
C ASP A 64 -9.37 9.46 -9.79
N THR A 65 -8.43 8.75 -9.16
CA THR A 65 -7.74 9.18 -7.95
C THR A 65 -6.86 10.37 -8.25
N GLU A 66 -6.25 10.42 -9.43
CA GLU A 66 -5.31 11.47 -9.78
C GLU A 66 -5.99 12.83 -9.95
N ALA A 67 -7.06 12.91 -10.76
CA ALA A 67 -7.79 14.18 -10.94
C ALA A 67 -8.45 14.67 -9.65
N LYS A 68 -8.95 13.73 -8.83
CA LYS A 68 -9.55 14.06 -7.52
C LYS A 68 -8.50 14.49 -6.49
N CYS A 69 -7.34 13.85 -6.48
CA CYS A 69 -6.21 14.25 -5.64
C CYS A 69 -5.71 15.64 -6.04
N ALA A 70 -5.47 15.89 -7.32
CA ALA A 70 -5.05 17.21 -7.81
C ALA A 70 -6.05 18.31 -7.44
N LEU A 71 -7.36 18.04 -7.58
CA LEU A 71 -8.40 18.98 -7.18
C LEU A 71 -8.45 19.18 -5.65
N ALA A 72 -8.20 18.14 -4.87
CA ALA A 72 -8.14 18.23 -3.41
C ALA A 72 -6.91 19.05 -2.96
N GLU A 73 -5.74 18.85 -3.58
CA GLU A 73 -4.54 19.64 -3.32
C GLU A 73 -4.76 21.12 -3.61
N ALA A 74 -5.34 21.45 -4.77
CA ALA A 74 -5.64 22.83 -5.12
C ALA A 74 -6.59 23.51 -4.13
N ARG A 75 -7.57 22.76 -3.60
CA ARG A 75 -8.50 23.26 -2.58
C ARG A 75 -7.84 23.48 -1.23
N LEU A 76 -6.96 22.56 -0.83
CA LEU A 76 -6.18 22.70 0.41
C LEU A 76 -5.24 23.91 0.31
N GLU A 77 -4.58 24.12 -0.83
CA GLU A 77 -3.71 25.28 -1.05
C GLU A 77 -4.47 26.61 -0.94
N ALA A 78 -5.65 26.69 -1.56
CA ALA A 78 -6.51 27.87 -1.44
C ALA A 78 -6.99 28.11 0.01
N LEU A 79 -7.21 27.05 0.79
CA LEU A 79 -7.59 27.16 2.20
C LEU A 79 -6.40 27.60 3.07
N TYR A 80 -5.20 27.10 2.78
CA TYR A 80 -3.96 27.51 3.44
C TYR A 80 -3.71 29.01 3.26
N GLY A 81 -3.78 29.51 2.02
CA GLY A 81 -3.61 30.95 1.75
C GLY A 81 -4.55 31.82 2.58
N LYS A 82 -5.84 31.46 2.63
CA LYS A 82 -6.84 32.18 3.45
C LYS A 82 -6.56 32.10 4.96
N ALA A 83 -6.12 30.94 5.44
CA ALA A 83 -5.78 30.78 6.86
C ALA A 83 -4.58 31.65 7.25
N VAL A 84 -3.58 31.75 6.38
CA VAL A 84 -2.39 32.61 6.58
C VAL A 84 -2.77 34.09 6.52
N GLU A 85 -3.61 34.51 5.58
CA GLU A 85 -4.11 35.89 5.47
C GLU A 85 -4.84 36.36 6.74
N VAL A 86 -5.64 35.48 7.34
CA VAL A 86 -6.39 35.75 8.59
C VAL A 86 -5.51 35.60 9.83
N GLY A 87 -4.31 35.03 9.71
CA GLY A 87 -3.41 34.75 10.83
C GLY A 87 -3.81 33.54 11.68
N ASP A 88 -4.70 32.67 11.20
CA ASP A 88 -5.07 31.43 11.87
C ASP A 88 -4.06 30.33 11.56
N PHE A 89 -2.93 30.38 12.25
CA PHE A 89 -1.84 29.41 12.09
C PHE A 89 -2.22 28.00 12.55
N ARG A 90 -3.24 27.85 13.40
CA ARG A 90 -3.71 26.54 13.84
C ARG A 90 -4.45 25.83 12.72
N LEU A 91 -5.31 26.56 12.00
CA LEU A 91 -5.94 26.05 10.79
C LEU A 91 -4.90 25.79 9.69
N ALA A 92 -3.96 26.71 9.47
CA ALA A 92 -2.91 26.54 8.48
C ALA A 92 -2.07 25.27 8.72
N LEU A 93 -1.68 25.00 9.97
CA LEU A 93 -0.95 23.78 10.35
C LEU A 93 -1.77 22.51 10.08
N ASN A 94 -3.09 22.54 10.31
CA ASN A 94 -3.95 21.39 10.01
C ASN A 94 -4.03 21.13 8.51
N VAL A 95 -4.15 22.18 7.69
CA VAL A 95 -4.15 22.06 6.23
C VAL A 95 -2.86 21.41 5.72
N VAL A 96 -1.70 21.82 6.25
CA VAL A 96 -0.41 21.22 5.90
C VAL A 96 -0.34 19.74 6.30
N LYS A 97 -0.93 19.34 7.43
CA LYS A 97 -1.00 17.92 7.83
C LYS A 97 -1.86 17.09 6.89
N GLU A 98 -2.99 17.62 6.46
CA GLU A 98 -3.87 16.97 5.47
C GLU A 98 -3.19 16.86 4.10
N GLN A 99 -2.47 17.89 3.66
CA GLN A 99 -1.65 17.83 2.44
C GLN A 99 -0.59 16.72 2.51
N ARG A 100 0.14 16.62 3.64
CA ARG A 100 1.12 15.54 3.86
C ARG A 100 0.51 14.15 3.87
N ALA A 101 -0.69 14.01 4.45
CA ALA A 101 -1.42 12.75 4.44
C ALA A 101 -1.83 12.35 3.02
N LEU A 102 -2.35 13.31 2.24
CA LEU A 102 -2.77 13.09 0.86
C LEU A 102 -1.62 12.72 -0.08
N GLN A 103 -0.42 13.24 0.20
CA GLN A 103 0.82 12.93 -0.53
C GLN A 103 1.55 11.67 -0.03
N GLY A 104 1.02 10.98 0.99
CA GLY A 104 1.67 9.78 1.57
C GLY A 104 2.96 10.06 2.36
N LEU A 105 3.30 11.33 2.60
CA LEU A 105 4.53 11.73 3.30
C LEU A 105 4.49 11.39 4.81
N ASN A 106 3.30 11.14 5.35
CA ASN A 106 3.13 10.67 6.73
C ASN A 106 3.56 9.20 6.90
N GLU A 107 3.47 8.37 5.87
CA GLU A 107 3.93 6.98 5.92
C GLU A 107 5.43 6.88 5.67
N ALA A 108 5.98 7.73 4.81
CA ALA A 108 7.43 7.82 4.59
C ALA A 108 8.23 8.24 5.85
N SER A 109 7.57 8.84 6.84
CA SER A 109 8.17 9.25 8.12
C SER A 109 7.93 8.27 9.27
N GLY A 110 7.13 7.22 9.05
CA GLY A 110 6.96 6.11 9.98
C GLY A 110 7.61 4.86 9.42
N VAL A 111 8.66 4.34 10.07
CA VAL A 111 9.09 2.96 9.87
C VAL A 111 7.85 2.09 9.98
N ALA A 112 7.32 1.63 8.85
CA ALA A 112 6.20 0.70 8.82
C ALA A 112 6.60 -0.42 9.78
N ALA A 113 5.77 -0.68 10.79
CA ALA A 113 6.05 -1.71 11.77
C ALA A 113 6.42 -2.97 10.98
N PRO A 114 7.63 -3.54 11.19
CA PRO A 114 8.10 -4.64 10.36
C PRO A 114 7.01 -5.71 10.35
N ASP A 115 6.73 -6.25 9.15
CA ASP A 115 5.87 -7.41 8.94
C ASP A 115 6.09 -8.44 10.05
N ARG A 116 5.08 -9.25 10.38
CA ARG A 116 5.16 -10.25 11.44
C ARG A 116 6.40 -11.15 11.28
N ASN A 117 6.82 -11.42 10.05
CA ASN A 117 8.06 -12.14 9.73
C ASN A 117 9.31 -11.28 9.91
N ALA A 118 9.26 -9.99 9.57
CA ALA A 118 10.37 -9.07 9.81
C ALA A 118 10.65 -8.88 11.32
N ARG A 119 9.64 -8.91 12.19
CA ARG A 119 9.87 -8.94 13.65
C ARG A 119 10.64 -10.18 14.09
N GLN A 120 10.34 -11.35 13.53
CA GLN A 120 11.07 -12.59 13.83
C GLN A 120 12.50 -12.52 13.30
N PHE A 121 12.70 -11.98 12.09
CA PHE A 121 14.01 -11.72 11.51
C PHE A 121 14.87 -10.83 12.41
N TYR A 122 14.34 -9.68 12.84
CA TYR A 122 15.06 -8.77 13.74
C TYR A 122 15.33 -9.39 15.12
N ALA A 123 14.44 -10.25 15.62
CA ALA A 123 14.67 -10.98 16.87
C ALA A 123 15.84 -11.98 16.75
N VAL A 124 15.95 -12.68 15.62
CA VAL A 124 17.08 -13.60 15.35
C VAL A 124 18.39 -12.82 15.21
N LEU A 125 18.41 -11.70 14.49
CA LEU A 125 19.60 -10.85 14.38
C LEU A 125 20.03 -10.28 15.75
N ALA A 126 19.07 -9.90 16.59
CA ALA A 126 19.35 -9.44 17.93
C ALA A 126 20.01 -10.54 18.79
N ALA A 127 19.47 -11.76 18.75
CA ALA A 127 20.04 -12.91 19.48
C ALA A 127 21.47 -13.24 19.00
N TYR A 128 21.72 -13.15 17.69
CA TYR A 128 23.07 -13.33 17.15
C TYR A 128 24.01 -12.21 17.61
N GLY A 129 23.55 -10.96 17.58
CA GLY A 129 24.30 -9.82 18.10
C GLY A 129 24.65 -9.93 19.58
N GLU A 130 23.74 -10.48 20.39
CA GLU A 130 23.99 -10.77 21.80
C GLU A 130 25.03 -11.88 21.99
N ALA A 131 24.94 -12.97 21.21
CA ALA A 131 25.92 -14.05 21.25
C ALA A 131 27.33 -13.57 20.85
N LEU A 132 27.45 -12.71 19.84
CA LEU A 132 28.73 -12.12 19.45
C LEU A 132 29.32 -11.25 20.58
N ARG A 133 28.50 -10.42 21.24
CA ARG A 133 28.96 -9.59 22.38
C ARG A 133 29.37 -10.42 23.59
N ALA A 134 28.73 -11.56 23.81
CA ALA A 134 29.05 -12.43 24.93
C ALA A 134 30.37 -13.19 24.74
N ASN A 135 30.74 -13.49 23.49
CA ASN A 135 31.87 -14.37 23.18
C ASN A 135 33.09 -13.65 22.59
N LEU A 136 32.95 -12.39 22.15
CA LEU A 136 34.05 -11.63 21.53
C LEU A 136 34.43 -10.41 22.36
N THR A 137 35.73 -10.10 22.36
CA THR A 137 36.21 -8.82 22.90
C THR A 137 35.80 -7.67 21.98
N PRO A 138 35.72 -6.42 22.50
CA PRO A 138 35.35 -5.25 21.69
C PRO A 138 36.22 -5.05 20.43
N GLY A 139 37.51 -5.40 20.51
CA GLY A 139 38.43 -5.32 19.37
C GLY A 139 38.13 -6.36 18.29
N GLN A 140 37.79 -7.60 18.69
CA GLN A 140 37.42 -8.67 17.76
C GLN A 140 36.04 -8.41 17.14
N LEU A 141 35.09 -7.90 17.93
CA LEU A 141 33.78 -7.50 17.43
C LEU A 141 33.91 -6.38 16.37
N GLY A 142 34.82 -5.42 16.61
CA GLY A 142 35.12 -4.36 15.64
C GLY A 142 35.77 -4.87 14.34
N ALA A 143 36.53 -5.97 14.40
CA ALA A 143 37.06 -6.64 13.20
C ALA A 143 35.93 -7.36 12.45
N VAL A 144 35.11 -8.16 13.14
CA VAL A 144 33.97 -8.87 12.53
C VAL A 144 32.99 -7.91 11.84
N VAL A 145 32.68 -6.77 12.47
CA VAL A 145 31.80 -5.76 11.87
C VAL A 145 32.44 -5.09 10.65
N ARG A 146 33.75 -4.85 10.67
CA ARG A 146 34.47 -4.30 9.53
C ARG A 146 34.45 -5.26 8.35
N ASP A 147 34.81 -6.52 8.60
CA ASP A 147 34.86 -7.56 7.58
C ASP A 147 33.45 -7.81 7.01
N ALA A 148 32.42 -7.86 7.87
CA ALA A 148 31.03 -7.99 7.44
C ALA A 148 30.56 -6.80 6.58
N ASN A 149 30.99 -5.58 6.90
CA ASN A 149 30.68 -4.40 6.09
C ASN A 149 31.43 -4.42 4.74
N GLU A 150 32.68 -4.90 4.70
CA GLU A 150 33.42 -5.09 3.45
C GLU A 150 32.73 -6.14 2.56
N TYR A 151 32.27 -7.25 3.13
CA TYR A 151 31.44 -8.24 2.42
C TYR A 151 30.10 -7.68 1.95
N ALA A 152 29.44 -6.82 2.74
CA ALA A 152 28.19 -6.18 2.34
C ALA A 152 28.38 -5.21 1.17
N VAL A 153 29.51 -4.50 1.12
CA VAL A 153 29.89 -3.63 -0.01
C VAL A 153 30.18 -4.47 -1.26
N ILE A 154 30.87 -5.61 -1.12
CA ILE A 154 31.09 -6.56 -2.22
C ILE A 154 29.76 -7.17 -2.71
N GLY A 155 28.84 -7.50 -1.80
CA GLY A 155 27.51 -8.03 -2.13
C GLY A 155 26.61 -7.03 -2.86
N GLN A 156 26.70 -5.73 -2.56
CA GLN A 156 26.00 -4.68 -3.32
C GLN A 156 26.62 -4.43 -4.70
N SER A 157 27.90 -4.77 -4.88
CA SER A 157 28.60 -4.66 -6.15
C SER A 157 28.50 -5.93 -7.02
N LEU A 158 27.95 -7.01 -6.46
CA LEU A 158 27.67 -8.31 -7.09
C LEU A 158 26.17 -8.51 -7.39
N GLU A 159 25.48 -7.46 -7.81
CA GLU A 159 24.27 -7.65 -8.63
C GLU A 159 24.68 -7.80 -10.11
N PRO A 160 25.21 -8.96 -10.50
CA PRO A 160 24.82 -9.53 -11.79
C PRO A 160 24.45 -11.01 -11.64
N ASP A 161 23.21 -11.34 -12.00
CA ASP A 161 22.76 -12.67 -12.42
C ASP A 161 23.13 -13.86 -11.51
N TRP A 162 23.18 -13.66 -10.20
CA TRP A 162 23.32 -14.77 -9.25
C TRP A 162 21.97 -15.49 -9.09
N GLU A 163 21.77 -16.57 -9.86
CA GLU A 163 20.77 -17.58 -9.51
C GLU A 163 21.29 -18.35 -8.29
N PRO A 164 20.54 -18.38 -7.17
CA PRO A 164 20.97 -19.10 -5.98
C PRO A 164 21.16 -20.58 -6.36
N PRO A 165 22.34 -21.19 -6.09
CA PRO A 165 22.57 -22.59 -6.41
C PRO A 165 21.51 -23.44 -5.69
N ALA A 166 21.01 -24.45 -6.41
CA ALA A 166 19.88 -25.29 -6.02
C ALA A 166 19.82 -25.54 -4.51
N ASP A 167 18.92 -24.80 -3.87
CA ASP A 167 18.55 -24.77 -2.46
C ASP A 167 19.37 -25.69 -1.53
N CYS A 168 20.61 -25.25 -1.24
CA CYS A 168 21.53 -25.95 -0.34
C CYS A 168 20.92 -26.13 1.07
N MET A 169 20.00 -25.24 1.45
CA MET A 169 19.23 -25.32 2.69
C MET A 169 18.16 -26.40 2.62
N ALA A 170 17.44 -26.55 1.50
CA ALA A 170 16.50 -27.66 1.31
C ALA A 170 17.21 -29.02 1.36
N GLN A 171 18.40 -29.14 0.77
CA GLN A 171 19.18 -30.37 0.85
C GLN A 171 19.63 -30.69 2.28
N CYS A 172 20.08 -29.69 3.05
CA CYS A 172 20.40 -29.88 4.47
C CYS A 172 19.18 -30.37 5.27
N VAL A 173 17.98 -29.85 4.98
CA VAL A 173 16.74 -30.28 5.63
C VAL A 173 16.36 -31.72 5.25
N GLU A 174 16.54 -32.11 4.00
CA GLU A 174 16.36 -33.50 3.55
C GLU A 174 17.33 -34.45 4.25
N ASP A 175 18.59 -34.06 4.39
CA ASP A 175 19.63 -34.91 4.96
C ASP A 175 19.47 -35.08 6.48
N ILE A 176 19.09 -34.03 7.21
CA ILE A 176 18.72 -34.17 8.63
C ILE A 176 17.54 -35.13 8.78
N LYS A 177 16.54 -35.06 7.88
CA LYS A 177 15.37 -35.96 7.94
C LYS A 177 15.71 -37.41 7.62
N LYS A 178 16.62 -37.67 6.68
CA LYS A 178 16.95 -39.03 6.20
C LYS A 178 18.09 -39.68 6.99
N LEU A 179 19.12 -38.93 7.33
CA LEU A 179 20.37 -39.42 7.92
C LEU A 179 20.49 -39.06 9.41
N GLY A 180 19.65 -38.16 9.93
CA GLY A 180 19.74 -37.65 11.30
C GLY A 180 20.93 -36.71 11.53
N ARG A 181 21.72 -36.44 10.49
CA ARG A 181 22.87 -35.53 10.49
C ARG A 181 23.00 -34.86 9.12
N THR A 182 23.72 -33.74 9.07
CA THR A 182 24.12 -33.12 7.79
C THR A 182 25.25 -33.93 7.15
N ARG A 183 25.31 -33.93 5.80
CA ARG A 183 26.42 -34.51 5.03
C ARG A 183 27.68 -33.67 5.17
N THR A 184 28.85 -34.30 5.09
CA THR A 184 30.14 -33.59 5.02
C THR A 184 30.34 -32.96 3.64
N ARG A 185 31.33 -32.06 3.53
CA ARG A 185 31.66 -31.40 2.25
C ARG A 185 31.98 -32.42 1.15
N GLU A 186 32.76 -33.43 1.48
CA GLU A 186 33.16 -34.52 0.57
C GLU A 186 31.93 -35.31 0.10
N GLU A 187 31.01 -35.66 1.02
CA GLU A 187 29.75 -36.36 0.70
C GLU A 187 28.81 -35.52 -0.20
N LEU A 188 28.90 -34.19 -0.14
CA LEU A 188 28.14 -33.27 -1.00
C LEU A 188 28.78 -33.07 -2.38
N GLN A 189 30.12 -33.11 -2.45
CA GLN A 189 30.88 -33.09 -3.71
C GLN A 189 30.67 -34.39 -4.51
N GLU A 190 30.75 -35.55 -3.85
CA GLU A 190 30.45 -36.85 -4.50
C GLU A 190 29.01 -36.93 -5.01
N ALA A 191 28.07 -36.28 -4.33
CA ALA A 191 26.67 -36.21 -4.76
C ALA A 191 26.42 -35.17 -5.86
N GLY A 192 27.44 -34.41 -6.28
CA GLY A 192 27.34 -33.39 -7.33
C GLY A 192 26.51 -32.16 -6.95
N ILE A 193 26.35 -31.89 -5.65
CA ILE A 193 25.50 -30.80 -5.13
C ILE A 193 26.29 -29.50 -5.01
N ILE A 194 27.60 -29.60 -4.76
CA ILE A 194 28.53 -28.49 -4.73
C ILE A 194 29.69 -28.79 -5.70
N GLU A 195 30.16 -27.78 -6.43
CA GLU A 195 31.29 -27.92 -7.36
C GLU A 195 32.63 -28.06 -6.60
N GLU A 196 33.59 -28.74 -7.22
CA GLU A 196 34.90 -29.07 -6.62
C GLU A 196 35.69 -27.80 -6.23
N ASP A 197 35.53 -26.71 -7.02
CA ASP A 197 36.27 -25.45 -6.89
C ASP A 197 35.53 -24.33 -6.14
N GLY A 198 34.61 -24.69 -5.24
CA GLY A 198 33.87 -23.71 -4.43
C GLY A 198 34.74 -23.02 -3.36
N LEU A 199 35.28 -21.84 -3.68
CA LEU A 199 35.91 -20.84 -2.80
C LEU A 199 36.96 -21.40 -1.81
N GLU A 200 38.24 -21.30 -2.19
CA GLU A 200 39.33 -21.33 -1.22
C GLU A 200 39.19 -20.12 -0.27
N LEU A 201 38.88 -20.39 1.00
CA LEU A 201 39.01 -19.38 2.04
C LEU A 201 40.52 -19.14 2.27
N PRO A 202 41.00 -17.88 2.26
CA PRO A 202 42.40 -17.61 2.50
C PRO A 202 42.81 -18.11 3.89
N SER A 203 43.93 -18.83 3.92
CA SER A 203 44.57 -19.40 5.10
C SER A 203 45.02 -18.36 6.12
#